data_AF-H8K666-F1
#
_entry.id   AF-H8K666-F1
#
_cell.length_a   1.000
_cell.length_b   1.000
_cell.length_c   1.000
_cell.angle_alpha   90.00
_cell.angle_beta   90.00
_cell.angle_gamma   90.00
#
_symmetry.space_group_name_H-M   'P 1'
#
loop_
_entity.id
_entity.type
_entity.pdbx_description
1 polymer ?
#
loop_
_entity_poly.entity_id
_entity_poly.type
_entity_poly.pdbx_seq_one_letter_code
_entity_poly.pdbx_strand_id
1 'polypeptide(L)'
;MAGFPAIKTLDNFDYDFATGVKRKVLEGLRSLSFIERQENIILLGPFGVGKTHIAIALGYAATQYGIKTKFITAANLMLVLNAGLNQGNLDSIFKRVILPYKLLIIDEFGYLPLKQEQANLLFQVIAKRYEKGSIILTSNLPFGQWHNSLA
;
A
#
# COMPACT_ATOMS: atom_id res chain seq x y z
N MET A 1 0.83 3.79 -16.36
CA MET A 1 -0.16 2.83 -15.83
C MET A 1 0.15 2.51 -14.38
N ALA A 2 -0.85 2.44 -13.50
CA ALA A 2 -0.66 2.22 -12.06
C ALA A 2 -0.25 0.77 -11.68
N GLY A 3 -0.50 -0.20 -12.58
CA GLY A 3 -0.08 -1.60 -12.40
C GLY A 3 -1.01 -2.42 -11.52
N PHE A 4 -2.31 -2.08 -11.46
CA PHE A 4 -3.29 -2.89 -10.72
C PHE A 4 -3.45 -4.27 -11.38
N PRO A 5 -3.59 -5.36 -10.60
CA PRO A 5 -3.81 -6.71 -11.14
C PRO A 5 -5.21 -6.88 -11.75
N ALA A 6 -6.16 -6.06 -11.33
CA ALA A 6 -7.51 -5.99 -11.87
C ALA A 6 -8.09 -4.58 -11.64
N ILE A 7 -9.16 -4.23 -12.35
CA ILE A 7 -9.95 -3.03 -12.04
C ILE A 7 -11.01 -3.40 -11.01
N LYS A 8 -11.02 -2.67 -9.89
CA LYS A 8 -12.04 -2.76 -8.84
C LYS A 8 -12.54 -1.35 -8.52
N THR A 9 -13.79 -1.24 -8.10
CA THR A 9 -14.43 0.02 -7.70
C THR A 9 -15.11 -0.17 -6.35
N LEU A 10 -15.34 0.94 -5.63
CA LEU A 10 -16.09 0.90 -4.37
C LEU A 10 -17.57 0.55 -4.60
N ASP A 11 -18.13 0.91 -5.75
CA ASP A 11 -19.51 0.55 -6.12
C ASP A 11 -19.71 -0.96 -6.28
N ASN A 12 -18.67 -1.68 -6.70
CA ASN A 12 -18.68 -3.14 -6.82
C ASN A 12 -18.23 -3.86 -5.55
N PHE A 13 -18.07 -3.13 -4.43
CA PHE A 13 -17.69 -3.73 -3.16
C PHE A 13 -18.93 -4.28 -2.44
N ASP A 14 -18.92 -5.58 -2.15
CA ASP A 14 -19.96 -6.22 -1.37
C ASP A 14 -19.77 -5.91 0.13
N TYR A 15 -20.58 -4.99 0.64
CA TYR A 15 -20.55 -4.57 2.04
C TYR A 15 -21.14 -5.62 2.99
N ASP A 16 -21.96 -6.54 2.48
CA ASP A 16 -22.59 -7.59 3.29
C ASP A 16 -21.62 -8.77 3.50
N PHE A 17 -20.70 -8.97 2.57
CA PHE A 17 -19.62 -9.96 2.68
C PHE A 17 -18.45 -9.50 3.57
N ALA A 18 -18.16 -8.19 3.61
CA ALA A 18 -16.99 -7.64 4.30
C ALA A 18 -17.23 -7.41 5.80
N THR A 19 -17.01 -8.46 6.60
CA THR A 19 -17.10 -8.38 8.06
C THR A 19 -15.93 -7.56 8.66
N GLY A 20 -16.13 -6.25 8.85
CA GLY A 20 -15.22 -5.44 9.67
C GLY A 20 -15.10 -3.97 9.32
N VAL A 21 -15.40 -3.56 8.08
CA VAL A 21 -15.29 -2.14 7.68
C VAL A 21 -16.68 -1.50 7.62
N LYS A 22 -16.90 -0.48 8.46
CA LYS A 22 -18.15 0.29 8.43
C LYS A 22 -18.27 1.03 7.10
N ARG A 23 -19.40 0.87 6.39
CA ARG A 23 -19.69 1.57 5.12
C ARG A 23 -19.41 3.07 5.18
N LYS A 24 -19.78 3.74 6.28
CA LYS A 24 -19.53 5.18 6.50
C LYS A 24 -18.04 5.56 6.39
N VAL A 25 -17.13 4.68 6.83
CA VAL A 25 -15.68 4.92 6.74
C VAL A 25 -15.24 4.85 5.27
N LEU A 26 -15.67 3.83 4.53
CA LEU A 26 -15.34 3.70 3.10
C LEU A 26 -15.93 4.84 2.27
N GLU A 27 -17.16 5.27 2.57
CA GLU A 27 -17.77 6.43 1.93
C GLU A 27 -16.94 7.71 2.16
N GLY A 28 -16.41 7.93 3.37
CA GLY A 28 -15.52 9.05 3.66
C GLY A 28 -14.23 9.03 2.82
N LEU A 29 -13.72 7.85 2.50
CA LEU A 29 -12.52 7.67 1.67
C LEU A 29 -12.75 7.93 0.18
N ARG A 30 -14.01 7.96 -0.31
CA ARG A 30 -14.33 8.25 -1.72
C ARG A 30 -13.85 9.61 -2.18
N SER A 31 -13.78 10.57 -1.26
CA SER A 31 -13.26 11.91 -1.51
C SER A 31 -11.76 11.92 -1.84
N LEU A 32 -11.03 10.85 -1.49
CA LEU A 32 -9.57 10.77 -1.57
C LEU A 32 -8.83 11.89 -0.81
N SER A 33 -9.52 12.62 0.06
CA SER A 33 -8.96 13.75 0.80
C SER A 33 -7.77 13.38 1.70
N PHE A 34 -7.65 12.10 2.07
CA PHE A 34 -6.49 11.56 2.78
C PHE A 34 -5.18 11.71 1.97
N ILE A 35 -5.26 11.71 0.63
CA ILE A 35 -4.08 11.86 -0.24
C ILE A 35 -3.52 13.29 -0.14
N GLU A 36 -4.41 14.29 -0.15
CA GLU A 36 -4.01 15.69 0.00
C GLU A 36 -3.52 16.01 1.41
N ARG A 37 -4.10 15.34 2.43
CA ARG A 37 -3.59 15.40 3.81
C ARG A 37 -2.34 14.54 4.06
N GLN A 38 -1.88 13.81 3.05
CA GLN A 38 -0.72 12.90 3.14
C GLN A 38 -0.86 11.84 4.23
N GLU A 39 -2.09 11.45 4.54
CA GLU A 39 -2.42 10.41 5.51
C GLU A 39 -2.22 9.03 4.89
N ASN A 40 -1.78 8.08 5.71
CA ASN A 40 -1.65 6.68 5.30
C ASN A 40 -2.90 5.90 5.72
N ILE A 41 -3.28 4.91 4.92
CA ILE A 41 -4.35 3.97 5.23
C ILE A 41 -3.75 2.59 5.45
N ILE A 42 -4.09 1.96 6.55
CA ILE A 42 -3.73 0.57 6.83
C ILE A 42 -5.02 -0.24 6.87
N LEU A 43 -5.13 -1.20 5.96
CA LEU A 43 -6.23 -2.16 5.91
C LEU A 43 -5.76 -3.45 6.57
N LEU A 44 -6.34 -3.76 7.74
CA LEU A 44 -6.01 -4.94 8.53
C LEU A 44 -7.21 -5.89 8.61
N GLY A 45 -6.96 -7.19 8.55
CA GLY A 45 -7.99 -8.21 8.70
C GLY A 45 -7.62 -9.53 8.04
N PRO A 46 -8.38 -10.60 8.27
CA PRO A 46 -8.09 -11.93 7.74
C PRO A 46 -8.14 -11.96 6.20
N PHE A 47 -7.69 -13.06 5.60
CA PHE A 47 -7.76 -13.24 4.15
C PHE A 47 -9.22 -13.20 3.66
N GLY A 48 -9.43 -12.78 2.41
CA GLY A 48 -10.76 -12.77 1.79
C GLY A 48 -11.69 -11.60 2.15
N VAL A 49 -11.41 -10.79 3.18
CA VAL A 49 -12.32 -9.69 3.60
C VAL A 49 -12.28 -8.42 2.74
N GLY A 50 -11.69 -8.48 1.54
CA GLY A 50 -11.75 -7.38 0.57
C GLY A 50 -10.74 -6.25 0.74
N LYS A 51 -9.69 -6.40 1.57
CA LYS A 51 -8.63 -5.38 1.77
C LYS A 51 -7.99 -4.92 0.45
N THR A 52 -7.53 -5.86 -0.36
CA THR A 52 -6.93 -5.61 -1.68
C THR A 52 -7.95 -4.97 -2.64
N HIS A 53 -9.23 -5.36 -2.58
CA HIS A 53 -10.28 -4.74 -3.39
C HIS A 53 -10.43 -3.26 -3.03
N ILE A 54 -10.54 -2.93 -1.74
CA ILE A 54 -10.64 -1.55 -1.27
C ILE A 54 -9.42 -0.74 -1.70
N ALA A 55 -8.21 -1.29 -1.53
CA ALA A 55 -6.98 -0.62 -1.94
C ALA A 55 -6.97 -0.32 -3.44
N ILE A 56 -7.27 -1.32 -4.28
CA ILE A 56 -7.35 -1.14 -5.74
C ILE A 56 -8.44 -0.14 -6.10
N ALA A 57 -9.60 -0.18 -5.44
CA ALA A 57 -10.71 0.71 -5.74
C ALA A 57 -10.38 2.19 -5.45
N LEU A 58 -9.74 2.47 -4.30
CA LEU A 58 -9.25 3.81 -3.97
C LEU A 58 -8.14 4.24 -4.93
N GLY A 59 -7.21 3.34 -5.26
CA GLY A 59 -6.14 3.59 -6.22
C GLY A 59 -6.67 3.90 -7.62
N TYR A 60 -7.66 3.15 -8.07
CA TYR A 60 -8.32 3.34 -9.36
C TYR A 60 -9.03 4.69 -9.38
N ALA A 61 -9.83 5.01 -8.35
CA ALA A 61 -10.45 6.33 -8.22
C ALA A 61 -9.40 7.45 -8.29
N ALA A 62 -8.27 7.31 -7.57
CA ALA A 62 -7.19 8.30 -7.63
C ALA A 62 -6.65 8.49 -9.05
N THR A 63 -6.50 7.41 -9.83
CA THR A 63 -6.08 7.55 -11.25
C THR A 63 -7.10 8.27 -12.11
N GLN A 64 -8.40 8.16 -11.82
CA GLN A 64 -9.45 8.91 -12.53
C GLN A 64 -9.35 10.41 -12.27
N TYR A 65 -8.87 10.81 -11.08
CA TYR A 65 -8.57 12.21 -10.74
C TYR A 65 -7.17 12.67 -11.21
N GLY A 66 -6.47 11.89 -12.04
CA GLY A 66 -5.14 12.23 -12.54
C GLY A 66 -4.03 12.10 -11.49
N ILE A 67 -4.30 11.52 -10.32
CA ILE A 67 -3.31 11.31 -9.27
C ILE A 67 -2.40 10.16 -9.69
N LYS A 68 -1.07 10.41 -9.68
CA LYS A 68 -0.07 9.38 -9.96
C LYS A 68 -0.08 8.33 -8.84
N THR A 69 -0.57 7.14 -9.18
CA THR A 69 -0.71 6.00 -8.27
C THR A 69 0.15 4.83 -8.73
N LYS A 70 0.73 4.09 -7.78
CA LYS A 70 1.44 2.83 -8.02
C LYS A 70 0.89 1.72 -7.14
N PHE A 71 0.62 0.56 -7.72
CA PHE A 71 0.37 -0.68 -7.00
C PHE A 71 1.60 -1.59 -7.06
N ILE A 72 1.95 -2.20 -5.93
CA ILE A 72 3.01 -3.20 -5.81
C ILE A 72 2.72 -4.12 -4.62
N THR A 73 3.05 -5.41 -4.71
CA THR A 73 3.00 -6.29 -3.55
C THR A 73 4.23 -6.05 -2.67
N ALA A 74 4.13 -6.31 -1.36
CA ALA A 74 5.27 -6.20 -0.45
C ALA A 74 6.45 -7.07 -0.91
N ALA A 75 6.19 -8.29 -1.40
CA ALA A 75 7.21 -9.17 -1.95
C ALA A 75 7.94 -8.57 -3.16
N ASN A 76 7.20 -8.02 -4.13
CA ASN A 76 7.80 -7.39 -5.30
C ASN A 76 8.55 -6.09 -4.95
N LEU A 77 8.05 -5.33 -3.96
CA LEU A 77 8.74 -4.16 -3.45
C LEU A 77 10.10 -4.56 -2.86
N MET A 78 10.14 -5.61 -2.03
CA MET A 78 11.39 -6.12 -1.46
C MET A 78 12.35 -6.62 -2.55
N LEU A 79 11.84 -7.31 -3.58
CA LEU A 79 12.67 -7.78 -4.70
C LEU A 79 13.39 -6.60 -5.38
N VAL A 80 12.64 -5.54 -5.70
CA VAL A 80 13.16 -4.34 -6.37
C VAL A 80 14.16 -3.57 -5.48
N LEU A 81 13.86 -3.42 -4.19
CA LEU A 81 14.74 -2.72 -3.25
C LEU A 81 16.04 -3.49 -2.99
N ASN A 82 15.97 -4.81 -2.82
CA ASN A 82 17.16 -5.65 -2.63
C ASN A 82 18.05 -5.66 -3.87
N ALA A 83 17.45 -5.78 -5.06
CA ALA A 83 18.20 -5.69 -6.31
C ALA A 83 18.95 -4.35 -6.39
N GLY A 84 18.30 -3.24 -6.00
CA GLY A 84 18.93 -1.94 -6.04
C GLY A 84 19.99 -1.72 -4.97
N LEU A 85 19.81 -2.29 -3.78
CA LEU A 85 20.83 -2.31 -2.74
C LEU A 85 22.09 -3.07 -3.21
N ASN A 86 21.91 -4.28 -3.74
CA ASN A 86 23.01 -5.13 -4.21
C ASN A 86 23.78 -4.53 -5.40
N GLN A 87 23.12 -3.72 -6.22
CA GLN A 87 23.71 -3.04 -7.37
C GLN A 87 24.23 -1.63 -7.02
N GLY A 88 24.13 -1.18 -5.76
CA GLY A 88 24.52 0.17 -5.36
C GLY A 88 23.69 1.29 -5.99
N ASN A 89 22.47 1.00 -6.45
CA ASN A 89 21.60 1.94 -7.17
C ASN A 89 20.28 2.23 -6.44
N LEU A 90 20.20 1.93 -5.15
CA LEU A 90 18.99 2.07 -4.32
C LEU A 90 18.34 3.45 -4.42
N ASP A 91 19.12 4.54 -4.46
CA ASP A 91 18.59 5.90 -4.62
C ASP A 91 17.88 6.11 -5.97
N SER A 92 18.38 5.47 -7.04
CA SER A 92 17.73 5.48 -8.35
C SER A 92 16.39 4.75 -8.30
N ILE A 93 16.33 3.60 -7.60
CA ILE A 93 15.09 2.87 -7.36
C ILE A 93 14.08 3.75 -6.63
N PHE A 94 14.47 4.44 -5.55
CA PHE A 94 13.57 5.34 -4.84
C PHE A 94 13.03 6.46 -5.75
N LYS A 95 13.92 7.12 -6.51
CA LYS A 95 13.55 8.22 -7.43
C LYS A 95 12.63 7.77 -8.56
N ARG A 96 12.68 6.51 -8.99
CA ARG A 96 11.92 6.00 -10.14
C ARG A 96 10.65 5.22 -9.76
N VAL A 97 10.70 4.44 -8.68
CA VAL A 97 9.66 3.46 -8.35
C VAL A 97 8.78 3.91 -7.18
N ILE A 98 9.31 4.76 -6.29
CA ILE A 98 8.64 5.12 -5.03
C ILE A 98 8.18 6.57 -5.02
N LEU A 99 9.11 7.52 -5.20
CA LEU A 99 8.87 8.96 -5.02
C LEU A 99 8.00 9.64 -6.08
N PRO A 100 7.91 9.18 -7.35
CA PRO A 100 7.08 9.85 -8.36
C PRO A 100 5.56 9.77 -8.12
N TYR A 101 5.12 8.92 -7.19
CA TYR A 101 3.70 8.60 -6.98
C TYR A 101 3.17 9.30 -5.74
N LYS A 102 2.10 10.09 -5.90
CA LYS A 102 1.35 10.68 -4.78
C LYS A 102 0.68 9.61 -3.92
N LEU A 103 0.26 8.50 -4.53
CA LEU A 103 -0.29 7.34 -3.83
C LEU A 103 0.51 6.07 -4.15
N LEU A 104 1.04 5.41 -3.11
CA LEU A 104 1.68 4.10 -3.22
C LEU A 104 0.83 3.06 -2.49
N ILE A 105 0.45 2.00 -3.19
CA ILE A 105 -0.27 0.87 -2.63
C ILE A 105 0.69 -0.29 -2.48
N ILE A 106 0.85 -0.77 -1.25
CA ILE A 106 1.67 -1.90 -0.88
C ILE A 106 0.73 -3.00 -0.38
N ASP A 107 0.53 -4.02 -1.21
CA ASP A 107 -0.41 -5.11 -0.93
C ASP A 107 0.29 -6.32 -0.30
N GLU A 108 -0.46 -7.12 0.46
CA GLU A 108 -0.01 -8.41 1.05
C GLU A 108 1.19 -8.26 2.01
N PHE A 109 1.21 -7.18 2.78
CA PHE A 109 2.21 -7.02 3.82
C PHE A 109 2.03 -8.08 4.93
N GLY A 110 3.12 -8.71 5.36
CA GLY A 110 3.09 -9.69 6.44
C GLY A 110 2.81 -11.14 6.03
N TYR A 111 2.75 -11.44 4.73
CA TYR A 111 2.65 -12.83 4.27
C TYR A 111 3.96 -13.62 4.43
N LEU A 112 5.11 -12.93 4.46
CA LEU A 112 6.43 -13.54 4.68
C LEU A 112 7.16 -12.76 5.79
N PRO A 113 7.89 -13.46 6.68
CA PRO A 113 8.76 -12.80 7.64
C PRO A 113 9.82 -12.00 6.87
N LEU A 114 9.98 -10.73 7.20
CA LEU A 114 11.04 -9.91 6.61
C LEU A 114 12.33 -10.17 7.36
N LYS A 115 13.43 -10.27 6.63
CA LYS A 115 14.77 -10.18 7.25
C LYS A 115 14.98 -8.76 7.77
N GLN A 116 15.86 -8.58 8.75
CA GLN A 116 16.18 -7.26 9.31
C GLN A 116 16.56 -6.21 8.25
N GLU A 117 17.32 -6.60 7.21
CA GLU A 117 17.63 -5.71 6.07
C GLU A 117 16.39 -5.27 5.29
N GLN A 118 15.42 -6.17 5.10
CA GLN A 118 14.17 -5.88 4.40
C GLN A 118 13.25 -4.99 5.24
N ALA A 119 13.23 -5.19 6.55
CA ALA A 119 12.56 -4.29 7.50
C ALA A 119 13.14 -2.87 7.41
N ASN A 120 14.47 -2.75 7.38
CA ASN A 120 15.16 -1.46 7.21
C ASN A 120 14.82 -0.79 5.88
N LEU A 121 14.79 -1.55 4.77
CA LEU A 121 14.40 -1.03 3.45
C LEU A 121 12.96 -0.52 3.43
N LEU A 122 12.03 -1.23 4.06
CA LEU A 122 10.65 -0.77 4.18
C LEU A 122 10.55 0.49 5.03
N PHE A 123 11.28 0.58 6.14
CA PHE A 123 11.33 1.78 6.95
C PHE A 123 11.83 2.98 6.15
N GLN A 124 12.84 2.79 5.29
CA GLN A 124 13.30 3.84 4.39
C GLN A 124 12.22 4.28 3.38
N VAL A 125 11.39 3.36 2.88
CA VAL A 125 10.23 3.71 2.04
C VAL A 125 9.26 4.60 2.78
N ILE A 126 8.88 4.21 4.00
CA ILE A 126 7.94 4.98 4.83
C ILE A 126 8.52 6.37 5.14
N ALA A 127 9.77 6.42 5.61
CA ALA A 127 10.45 7.66 5.98
C ALA A 127 10.61 8.61 4.79
N LYS A 128 10.97 8.12 3.60
CA LYS A 128 11.10 8.96 2.40
C LYS A 128 9.74 9.45 1.86
N ARG A 129 8.63 8.81 2.23
CA ARG A 129 7.27 9.20 1.82
C ARG A 129 6.53 10.02 2.85
N TYR A 130 6.99 10.02 4.11
CA TYR A 130 6.43 10.85 5.17
C TYR A 130 6.34 12.31 4.70
N GLU A 131 5.14 12.89 4.81
CA GLU A 131 4.80 14.24 4.36
C GLU A 131 5.06 14.54 2.86
N LYS A 132 5.20 13.50 2.02
CA LYS A 132 5.45 13.63 0.57
C LYS A 132 4.46 12.85 -0.28
N GLY A 133 3.82 11.83 0.28
CA GLY A 133 2.74 11.11 -0.39
C GLY A 133 2.18 9.97 0.45
N SER A 134 0.91 9.66 0.24
CA SER A 134 0.19 8.65 1.01
C SER A 134 0.57 7.22 0.61
N ILE A 135 0.42 6.32 1.57
CA ILE A 135 0.54 4.88 1.41
C ILE A 135 -0.80 4.22 1.77
N ILE A 136 -1.25 3.28 0.94
CA ILE A 136 -2.24 2.29 1.36
C ILE A 136 -1.48 0.98 1.57
N LEU A 137 -1.57 0.42 2.77
CA LEU A 137 -1.00 -0.88 3.10
C LEU A 137 -2.12 -1.88 3.36
N THR A 138 -2.03 -3.09 2.82
CA THR A 138 -2.90 -4.20 3.23
C THR A 138 -2.09 -5.24 4.00
N SER A 139 -2.64 -5.74 5.11
CA SER A 139 -2.00 -6.82 5.87
C SER A 139 -3.01 -7.74 6.53
N ASN A 140 -2.65 -9.01 6.64
CA ASN A 140 -3.35 -10.00 7.45
C ASN A 140 -2.78 -10.13 8.87
N LEU A 141 -1.67 -9.47 9.19
CA LEU A 141 -1.05 -9.51 10.52
C LEU A 141 -1.62 -8.43 11.43
N PRO A 142 -2.02 -8.77 12.67
CA PRO A 142 -2.30 -7.78 13.71
C PRO A 142 -1.08 -6.88 13.94
N PHE A 143 -1.30 -5.60 14.22
CA PHE A 143 -0.22 -4.61 14.39
C PHE A 143 0.84 -5.03 15.44
N GLY A 144 0.43 -5.69 16.52
CA GLY A 144 1.34 -6.20 17.56
C GLY A 144 2.28 -7.32 17.09
N GLN A 145 1.98 -8.00 15.99
CA GLN A 145 2.84 -9.03 15.40
C GLN A 145 3.83 -8.48 14.38
N TRP A 146 3.71 -7.21 14.00
CA TRP A 146 4.67 -6.59 13.09
C TRP A 146 6.07 -6.55 13.69
N HIS A 147 6.18 -6.42 15.02
CA HIS A 147 7.47 -6.52 15.70
C HIS A 147 8.14 -7.88 15.45
N ASN A 148 7.38 -8.99 15.47
CA ASN A 148 7.93 -10.32 15.20
C ASN A 148 8.28 -10.56 13.72
N SER A 149 7.67 -9.81 12.81
CA SER A 149 7.97 -9.86 11.36
C SER A 149 9.05 -8.86 10.93
N LEU A 150 9.43 -7.92 11.81
CA LEU A 150 10.44 -6.88 11.59
C LEU A 150 11.66 -7.03 12.52
N ALA A 151 11.63 -7.98 13.46
CA ALA A 151 12.71 -8.32 14.39
C ALA A 151 13.77 -9.22 13.74
#